data_AF-A0A4Q3HA52-F1
#
_entry.id   AF-A0A4Q3HA52-F1
#
_cell.length_a   1.000
_cell.length_b   1.000
_cell.length_c   1.000
_cell.angle_alpha   90.00
_cell.angle_beta   90.00
_cell.angle_gamma   90.00
#
_symmetry.space_group_name_H-M   'P 1'
#
loop_
_entity.id
_entity.type
_entity.pdbx_description
1 polymer ?
#
loop_
_entity_poly.entity_id
_entity_poly.type
_entity_poly.pdbx_seq_one_letter_code
_entity_poly.pdbx_strand_id
1 'polypeptide(L)'
;FPDSFLASSDKTSFAFRKDFIRTYLERDVPMFGPRIPATTLERLWTMLAHRQGGILNASDLARSLDTSTQSVTRYVDLLCDLLLVRRLTPFLPNIGKRLVKSPKVFVRDSGLVHALLGISDFQKLAGHPVSGASWESFAIESLLSYLPWRSSAHFYRTSGGAELDLVIDFGGVRQWAIEIKRAASARVTRGFHEALIDIKPERAFVVHASDDRYPLADNVDAIGIRELATMIATAE
;
A
#
# COMPACT_ATOMS: atom_id res chain seq x y z
N PHE A 1 -12.09 9.62 8.02
CA PHE A 1 -13.19 9.18 8.92
C PHE A 1 -12.97 9.72 10.33
N PRO A 2 -13.37 10.99 10.59
CA PRO A 2 -13.18 11.58 11.91
C PRO A 2 -13.88 10.78 13.01
N ASP A 3 -15.11 10.29 12.79
CA ASP A 3 -15.90 9.60 13.83
C ASP A 3 -15.25 8.32 14.35
N SER A 4 -14.61 7.53 13.48
CA SER A 4 -13.89 6.32 13.90
C SER A 4 -12.62 6.67 14.67
N PHE A 5 -11.87 7.68 14.21
CA PHE A 5 -10.64 8.13 14.86
C PHE A 5 -10.89 8.81 16.21
N LEU A 6 -12.00 9.55 16.32
CA LEU A 6 -12.41 10.28 17.52
C LEU A 6 -13.30 9.44 18.46
N ALA A 7 -13.54 8.17 18.12
CA ALA A 7 -14.38 7.29 18.94
C ALA A 7 -13.80 7.10 20.34
N SER A 8 -14.67 7.04 21.34
CA SER A 8 -14.30 6.92 22.76
C SER A 8 -13.72 5.55 23.16
N SER A 9 -13.83 4.54 22.30
CA SER A 9 -13.27 3.21 22.53
C SER A 9 -13.00 2.47 21.22
N ASP A 10 -12.08 1.50 21.24
CA ASP A 10 -11.79 0.60 20.12
C ASP A 10 -13.05 -0.11 19.62
N LYS A 11 -13.94 -0.52 20.53
CA LYS A 11 -15.21 -1.19 20.19
C LYS A 11 -16.12 -0.27 19.37
N THR A 12 -16.30 0.98 19.80
CA THR A 12 -17.11 1.98 19.08
C THR A 12 -16.45 2.33 17.74
N SER A 13 -15.13 2.54 17.76
CA SER A 13 -14.32 2.83 16.58
C SER A 13 -14.46 1.74 15.51
N PHE A 14 -14.40 0.48 15.92
CA PHE A 14 -14.56 -0.70 15.06
C PHE A 14 -15.98 -0.84 14.51
N ALA A 15 -17.01 -0.58 15.33
CA ALA A 15 -18.40 -0.58 14.89
C ALA A 15 -18.62 0.44 13.76
N PHE A 16 -18.12 1.67 13.90
CA PHE A 16 -18.20 2.68 12.85
C PHE A 16 -17.55 2.24 11.53
N ARG A 17 -16.39 1.59 11.59
CA ARG A 17 -15.73 1.09 10.36
C ARG A 17 -16.51 -0.02 9.67
N LYS A 18 -17.12 -0.94 10.44
CA LYS A 18 -18.00 -1.98 9.88
C LYS A 18 -19.27 -1.38 9.27
N ASP A 19 -19.89 -0.43 9.96
CA ASP A 19 -21.09 0.25 9.45
C ASP A 19 -20.77 1.04 8.18
N PHE A 20 -19.59 1.67 8.12
CA PHE A 20 -19.09 2.31 6.91
C PHE A 20 -18.97 1.32 5.76
N ILE A 21 -18.27 0.19 5.94
CA ILE A 21 -18.09 -0.83 4.89
C ILE A 21 -19.46 -1.28 4.36
N ARG A 22 -20.38 -1.66 5.25
CA ARG A 22 -21.72 -2.10 4.86
C ARG A 22 -22.46 -1.01 4.09
N THR A 23 -22.54 0.20 4.63
CA THR A 23 -23.30 1.30 4.05
C THR A 23 -22.74 1.69 2.68
N TYR A 24 -21.41 1.78 2.57
CA TYR A 24 -20.75 2.15 1.33
C TYR A 24 -20.99 1.12 0.22
N LEU A 25 -20.89 -0.18 0.54
CA LEU A 25 -21.13 -1.25 -0.42
C LEU A 25 -22.61 -1.40 -0.82
N GLU A 26 -23.53 -1.18 0.11
CA GLU A 26 -24.97 -1.35 -0.12
C GLU A 26 -25.65 -0.12 -0.75
N ARG A 27 -25.11 1.08 -0.50
CA ARG A 27 -25.73 2.35 -0.93
C ARG A 27 -24.91 3.12 -1.94
N ASP A 28 -23.62 3.34 -1.65
CA ASP A 28 -22.82 4.29 -2.41
C ASP A 28 -22.29 3.65 -3.70
N VAL A 29 -21.66 2.47 -3.62
CA VAL A 29 -21.12 1.76 -4.79
C VAL A 29 -22.16 1.52 -5.89
N PRO A 30 -23.40 1.04 -5.59
CA PRO A 30 -24.41 0.82 -6.63
C PRO A 30 -24.78 2.07 -7.43
N MET A 31 -24.46 3.28 -6.95
CA MET A 31 -24.70 4.53 -7.68
C MET A 31 -23.72 4.75 -8.84
N PHE A 32 -22.58 4.04 -8.86
CA PHE A 32 -21.47 4.30 -9.79
C PHE A 32 -21.33 3.26 -10.92
N GLY A 33 -22.27 2.32 -11.06
CA GLY A 33 -22.20 1.34 -12.14
C GLY A 33 -23.30 0.29 -12.15
N PRO A 34 -23.19 -0.72 -13.04
CA PRO A 34 -24.10 -1.86 -13.07
C PRO A 34 -24.20 -2.52 -11.71
N ARG A 35 -25.39 -3.02 -11.35
CA ARG A 35 -25.64 -3.60 -10.02
C ARG A 35 -24.72 -4.80 -9.76
N ILE A 36 -23.69 -4.57 -8.95
CA ILE A 36 -22.84 -5.63 -8.39
C ILE A 36 -23.46 -6.02 -7.04
N PRO A 37 -23.64 -7.32 -6.74
CA PRO A 37 -24.07 -7.73 -5.42
C PRO A 37 -23.08 -7.24 -4.35
N ALA A 38 -23.58 -6.51 -3.34
CA ALA A 38 -22.74 -5.95 -2.27
C ALA A 38 -21.89 -7.02 -1.59
N THR A 39 -22.44 -8.21 -1.40
CA THR A 39 -21.75 -9.39 -0.83
C THR A 39 -20.56 -9.84 -1.69
N THR A 40 -20.66 -9.80 -3.01
CA THR A 40 -19.55 -10.14 -3.92
C THR A 40 -18.42 -9.11 -3.78
N LEU A 41 -18.76 -7.83 -3.70
CA LEU A 41 -17.77 -6.76 -3.56
C LEU A 41 -17.13 -6.76 -2.17
N GLU A 42 -17.89 -7.05 -1.12
CA GLU A 42 -17.38 -7.23 0.25
C GLU A 42 -16.39 -8.39 0.32
N ARG A 43 -16.72 -9.53 -0.30
CA ARG A 43 -15.82 -10.69 -0.39
C ARG A 43 -14.54 -10.32 -1.14
N LEU A 44 -14.63 -9.64 -2.30
CA LEU A 44 -13.46 -9.18 -3.03
C LEU A 44 -12.60 -8.25 -2.18
N TRP A 45 -13.21 -7.26 -1.52
CA TRP A 45 -12.49 -6.28 -0.72
C TRP A 45 -11.80 -6.94 0.49
N THR A 46 -12.47 -7.90 1.14
CA THR A 46 -11.90 -8.73 2.21
C THR A 46 -10.73 -9.56 1.71
N MET A 47 -10.83 -10.16 0.51
CA MET A 47 -9.74 -10.90 -0.10
C MET A 47 -8.53 -10.00 -0.44
N LEU A 48 -8.76 -8.76 -0.86
CA LEU A 48 -7.69 -7.78 -1.06
C LEU A 48 -7.05 -7.39 0.28
N ALA A 49 -7.84 -7.24 1.35
CA ALA A 49 -7.31 -6.98 2.70
C ALA A 49 -6.44 -8.15 3.21
N HIS A 50 -6.82 -9.41 2.95
CA HIS A 50 -5.98 -10.57 3.26
C HIS A 50 -4.67 -10.59 2.46
N ARG A 51 -4.68 -10.00 1.25
CA ARG A 51 -3.53 -9.92 0.34
C ARG A 51 -2.93 -8.51 0.32
N GLN A 52 -3.00 -7.79 1.44
CA GLN A 52 -2.56 -6.40 1.54
C GLN A 52 -1.14 -6.22 1.00
N GLY A 53 -0.97 -5.29 0.05
CA GLY A 53 0.34 -4.99 -0.55
C GLY A 53 0.88 -6.06 -1.50
N GLY A 54 0.12 -7.13 -1.76
CA GLY A 54 0.52 -8.22 -2.64
C GLY A 54 0.38 -7.89 -4.12
N ILE A 55 1.06 -8.68 -4.96
CA ILE A 55 0.93 -8.62 -6.43
C ILE A 55 -0.47 -9.11 -6.84
N LEU A 56 -1.16 -8.33 -7.66
CA LEU A 56 -2.50 -8.65 -8.12
C LEU A 56 -2.51 -9.91 -9.01
N ASN A 57 -3.26 -10.91 -8.58
CA ASN A 57 -3.62 -12.08 -9.38
C ASN A 57 -5.13 -12.14 -9.57
N ALA A 58 -5.62 -11.47 -10.61
CA ALA A 58 -7.05 -11.35 -10.89
C ALA A 58 -7.71 -12.72 -11.18
N SER A 59 -7.00 -13.65 -11.82
CA SER A 59 -7.52 -14.98 -12.13
C SER A 59 -7.76 -15.83 -10.89
N ASP A 60 -6.86 -15.72 -9.90
CA ASP A 60 -7.01 -16.44 -8.64
C ASP A 60 -8.14 -15.86 -7.75
N LEU A 61 -8.28 -14.54 -7.75
CA LEU A 61 -9.42 -13.86 -7.12
C LEU A 61 -10.75 -14.27 -7.80
N ALA A 62 -10.76 -14.33 -9.13
CA ALA A 62 -11.94 -14.71 -9.91
C ALA A 62 -12.40 -16.13 -9.62
N ARG A 63 -11.46 -17.08 -9.53
CA ARG A 63 -11.74 -18.46 -9.13
C ARG A 63 -12.39 -18.53 -7.73
N SER A 64 -11.87 -17.75 -6.79
CA SER A 64 -12.36 -17.75 -5.40
C SER A 64 -13.74 -17.07 -5.24
N LEU A 65 -14.08 -16.16 -6.15
CA LEU A 65 -15.36 -15.45 -6.19
C LEU A 65 -16.40 -16.11 -7.09
N ASP A 66 -16.04 -17.20 -7.78
CA ASP A 66 -16.85 -17.86 -8.80
C ASP A 66 -17.35 -16.88 -9.87
N THR A 67 -16.41 -16.12 -10.45
CA THR A 67 -16.69 -15.11 -11.48
C THR A 67 -15.58 -15.07 -12.53
N SER A 68 -15.73 -14.24 -13.55
CA SER A 68 -14.71 -14.08 -14.61
C SER A 68 -13.58 -13.14 -14.17
N THR A 69 -12.35 -13.41 -14.66
CA THR A 69 -11.19 -12.53 -14.46
C THR A 69 -11.50 -11.09 -14.87
N GLN A 70 -12.22 -10.90 -15.98
CA GLN A 70 -12.62 -9.58 -16.45
C GLN A 70 -13.53 -8.85 -15.44
N SER A 71 -14.44 -9.57 -14.78
CA SER A 71 -15.31 -9.00 -13.76
C SER A 71 -14.50 -8.57 -12.53
N VAL A 72 -13.58 -9.40 -12.06
CA VAL A 72 -12.67 -9.01 -10.96
C VAL A 72 -11.86 -7.77 -11.32
N THR A 73 -11.27 -7.72 -12.53
CA THR A 73 -10.52 -6.54 -12.97
C THR A 73 -11.39 -5.28 -12.90
N ARG A 74 -12.61 -5.31 -13.46
CA ARG A 74 -13.55 -4.18 -13.39
C ARG A 74 -13.92 -3.81 -11.95
N TYR A 75 -14.08 -4.78 -11.05
CA TYR A 75 -14.40 -4.51 -9.65
C TYR A 75 -13.22 -3.88 -8.90
N VAL A 76 -11.99 -4.32 -9.19
CA VAL A 76 -10.78 -3.67 -8.64
C VAL A 76 -10.63 -2.26 -9.21
N ASP A 77 -10.87 -2.05 -10.50
CA ASP A 77 -10.85 -0.71 -11.12
C ASP A 77 -11.87 0.21 -10.44
N LEU A 78 -13.10 -0.25 -10.22
CA LEU A 78 -14.13 0.50 -9.50
C LEU A 78 -13.67 0.88 -8.07
N LEU A 79 -13.09 -0.05 -7.32
CA LEU A 79 -12.57 0.25 -5.97
C LEU A 79 -11.39 1.23 -6.00
N CYS A 80 -10.59 1.24 -7.07
CA CYS A 80 -9.53 2.23 -7.29
C CYS A 80 -10.10 3.62 -7.59
N ASP A 81 -11.11 3.71 -8.47
CA ASP A 81 -11.77 4.96 -8.86
C ASP A 81 -12.48 5.61 -7.66
N LEU A 82 -13.04 4.78 -6.77
CA LEU A 82 -13.63 5.20 -5.50
C LEU A 82 -12.60 5.51 -4.41
N LEU A 83 -11.30 5.44 -4.72
CA LEU A 83 -10.21 5.70 -3.79
C LEU A 83 -10.24 4.80 -2.55
N LEU A 84 -10.84 3.60 -2.63
CA LEU A 84 -10.85 2.59 -1.56
C LEU A 84 -9.63 1.68 -1.64
N VAL A 85 -9.16 1.44 -2.86
CA VAL A 85 -8.03 0.57 -3.18
C VAL A 85 -6.99 1.38 -3.95
N ARG A 86 -5.71 1.06 -3.73
CA ARG A 86 -4.62 1.57 -4.54
C ARG A 86 -4.04 0.45 -5.38
N ARG A 87 -3.71 0.82 -6.61
CA ARG A 87 -2.83 0.08 -7.50
C ARG A 87 -1.49 0.81 -7.58
N LEU A 88 -0.43 0.19 -7.06
CA LEU A 88 0.94 0.70 -7.19
C LEU A 88 1.62 -0.06 -8.34
N THR A 89 1.98 0.66 -9.39
CA THR A 89 2.57 0.08 -10.60
C THR A 89 4.06 -0.19 -10.42
N PRO A 90 4.63 -1.17 -11.13
CA PRO A 90 6.07 -1.43 -11.03
C PRO A 90 6.86 -0.32 -11.75
N PHE A 91 8.01 0.02 -11.19
CA PHE A 91 9.05 0.81 -11.83
C PHE A 91 9.78 -0.10 -12.81
N LEU A 92 9.88 0.32 -14.07
CA LEU A 92 10.42 -0.50 -15.16
C LEU A 92 11.67 0.15 -15.75
N PRO A 93 12.81 0.14 -15.05
CA PRO A 93 14.05 0.67 -15.59
C PRO A 93 14.52 -0.22 -16.75
N ASN A 94 15.21 0.39 -17.72
CA ASN A 94 15.75 -0.35 -18.86
C ASN A 94 17.02 -1.10 -18.44
N ILE A 95 16.83 -2.22 -17.77
CA ILE A 95 17.87 -3.13 -17.30
C ILE A 95 17.68 -4.49 -17.96
N GLY A 96 18.77 -5.23 -18.20
CA GLY A 96 18.73 -6.57 -18.79
C GLY A 96 18.09 -7.66 -17.91
N LYS A 97 17.35 -7.30 -16.86
CA LYS A 97 16.71 -8.22 -15.92
C LYS A 97 15.21 -8.35 -16.21
N ARG A 98 14.66 -9.52 -15.91
CA ARG A 98 13.20 -9.76 -16.02
C ARG A 98 12.47 -9.14 -14.82
N LEU A 99 11.60 -8.16 -15.10
CA LEU A 99 10.82 -7.43 -14.08
C LEU A 99 9.40 -7.99 -13.91
N VAL A 100 8.86 -7.84 -12.69
CA VAL A 100 7.44 -8.09 -12.40
C VAL A 100 6.62 -6.94 -13.01
N LYS A 101 5.61 -7.27 -13.82
CA LYS A 101 4.75 -6.29 -14.52
C LYS A 101 3.39 -6.07 -13.85
N SER A 102 2.92 -7.04 -13.07
CA SER A 102 1.65 -6.94 -12.35
C SER A 102 1.79 -5.96 -11.19
N PRO A 103 0.79 -5.11 -10.92
CA PRO A 103 0.86 -4.11 -9.86
C PRO A 103 0.71 -4.74 -8.47
N LYS A 104 1.24 -4.06 -7.44
CA LYS A 104 0.82 -4.27 -6.04
C LYS A 104 -0.57 -3.65 -5.85
N VAL A 105 -1.42 -4.30 -5.05
CA VAL A 105 -2.74 -3.79 -4.68
C VAL A 105 -2.91 -3.80 -3.17
N PHE A 106 -3.45 -2.71 -2.63
CA PHE A 106 -3.72 -2.58 -1.20
C PHE A 106 -4.99 -1.77 -0.96
N VAL A 107 -5.71 -2.10 0.09
CA VAL A 107 -6.78 -1.25 0.63
C VAL A 107 -6.10 -0.03 1.25
N ARG A 108 -6.57 1.18 0.93
CA ARG A 108 -5.85 2.42 1.25
C ARG A 108 -5.88 2.76 2.74
N ASP A 109 -7.03 2.56 3.37
CA ASP A 109 -7.23 2.88 4.79
C ASP A 109 -6.94 1.63 5.66
N SER A 110 -5.96 1.75 6.55
CA SER A 110 -5.54 0.67 7.45
C SER A 110 -6.64 0.28 8.44
N GLY A 111 -7.48 1.22 8.88
CA GLY A 111 -8.64 0.94 9.70
C GLY A 111 -9.66 0.07 8.97
N LEU A 112 -9.88 0.32 7.67
CA LEU A 112 -10.76 -0.52 6.85
C LEU A 112 -10.16 -1.92 6.62
N VAL A 113 -8.85 -2.04 6.41
CA VAL A 113 -8.16 -3.35 6.41
C VAL A 113 -8.48 -4.10 7.71
N HIS A 114 -8.31 -3.45 8.85
CA HIS A 114 -8.53 -4.09 10.15
C HIS A 114 -10.01 -4.47 10.35
N ALA A 115 -10.94 -3.62 9.92
CA ALA A 115 -12.37 -3.92 9.98
C ALA A 115 -12.78 -5.11 9.10
N LEU A 116 -12.32 -5.16 7.84
CA LEU A 116 -12.55 -6.27 6.92
C LEU A 116 -11.99 -7.60 7.46
N LEU A 117 -10.87 -7.54 8.19
CA LEU A 117 -10.20 -8.72 8.76
C LEU A 117 -10.64 -9.06 10.19
N GLY A 118 -11.62 -8.34 10.76
CA GLY A 118 -12.11 -8.62 12.12
C GLY A 118 -11.14 -8.24 13.24
N ILE A 119 -10.14 -7.38 12.97
CA ILE A 119 -9.13 -6.93 13.90
C ILE A 119 -9.68 -5.71 14.67
N SER A 120 -10.14 -5.95 15.89
CA SER A 120 -10.85 -4.96 16.69
C SER A 120 -9.96 -4.01 17.50
N ASP A 121 -8.73 -4.42 17.79
CA ASP A 121 -7.86 -3.77 18.77
C ASP A 121 -6.38 -4.04 18.46
N PHE A 122 -5.51 -3.31 19.15
CA PHE A 122 -4.07 -3.39 18.95
C PHE A 122 -3.48 -4.77 19.27
N GLN A 123 -3.98 -5.47 20.29
CA GLN A 123 -3.43 -6.77 20.69
C GLN A 123 -3.65 -7.81 19.58
N LYS A 124 -4.84 -7.83 18.97
CA LYS A 124 -5.10 -8.64 17.79
C LYS A 124 -4.22 -8.24 16.62
N LEU A 125 -4.05 -6.95 16.35
CA LEU A 125 -3.20 -6.47 15.26
C LEU A 125 -1.75 -6.91 15.44
N ALA A 126 -1.20 -6.81 16.66
CA ALA A 126 0.19 -7.12 16.95
C ALA A 126 0.56 -8.57 16.61
N GLY A 127 -0.36 -9.52 16.85
CA GLY A 127 -0.21 -10.93 16.51
C GLY A 127 -0.70 -11.33 15.11
N HIS A 128 -1.36 -10.43 14.38
CA HIS A 128 -1.94 -10.77 13.07
C HIS A 128 -0.90 -10.72 11.95
N PRO A 129 -0.86 -11.70 11.02
CA PRO A 129 0.09 -11.72 9.90
C PRO A 129 0.06 -10.47 9.01
N VAL A 130 -1.09 -9.80 8.90
CA VAL A 130 -1.25 -8.57 8.10
C VAL A 130 -0.49 -7.37 8.67
N SER A 131 -0.04 -7.39 9.93
CA SER A 131 0.45 -6.19 10.60
C SER A 131 1.62 -5.52 9.87
N GLY A 132 2.54 -6.32 9.31
CA GLY A 132 3.65 -5.81 8.49
C GLY A 132 3.17 -5.12 7.22
N ALA A 133 2.35 -5.82 6.42
CA ALA A 133 1.81 -5.28 5.17
C ALA A 133 0.86 -4.08 5.39
N SER A 134 0.10 -4.10 6.49
CA SER A 134 -0.74 -2.97 6.90
C SER A 134 0.11 -1.74 7.22
N TRP A 135 1.24 -1.92 7.92
CA TRP A 135 2.18 -0.83 8.18
C TRP A 135 2.83 -0.31 6.89
N GLU A 136 3.31 -1.20 6.02
CA GLU A 136 3.90 -0.84 4.73
C GLU A 136 2.93 0.01 3.90
N SER A 137 1.70 -0.47 3.72
CA SER A 137 0.66 0.25 2.97
C SER A 137 0.28 1.59 3.61
N PHE A 138 0.24 1.67 4.95
CA PHE A 138 -0.02 2.92 5.67
C PHE A 138 1.09 3.95 5.42
N ALA A 139 2.35 3.54 5.51
CA ALA A 139 3.49 4.39 5.24
C ALA A 139 3.50 4.85 3.78
N ILE A 140 3.27 3.95 2.81
CA ILE A 140 3.16 4.31 1.39
C ILE A 140 2.05 5.36 1.22
N GLU A 141 0.82 5.09 1.63
CA GLU A 141 -0.29 6.05 1.47
C GLU A 141 -0.03 7.40 2.14
N SER A 142 0.63 7.40 3.30
CA SER A 142 1.03 8.61 4.01
C SER A 142 2.08 9.41 3.23
N LEU A 143 3.06 8.76 2.61
CA LEU A 143 4.08 9.44 1.79
C LEU A 143 3.46 9.94 0.47
N LEU A 144 2.55 9.16 -0.13
CA LEU A 144 1.88 9.53 -1.38
C LEU A 144 1.04 10.80 -1.25
N SER A 145 0.50 11.11 -0.06
CA SER A 145 -0.28 12.34 0.14
C SER A 145 0.56 13.62 0.09
N TYR A 146 1.89 13.51 0.09
CA TYR A 146 2.82 14.63 0.02
C TYR A 146 3.55 14.72 -1.34
N LEU A 147 3.19 13.88 -2.31
CA LEU A 147 3.85 13.90 -3.62
C LEU A 147 3.63 15.23 -4.35
N PRO A 148 4.69 15.86 -4.89
CA PRO A 148 4.56 16.98 -5.81
C PRO A 148 3.80 16.60 -7.08
N TRP A 149 3.12 17.56 -7.70
CA TRP A 149 2.21 17.35 -8.84
C TRP A 149 2.77 16.53 -10.02
N ARG A 150 4.07 16.67 -10.32
CA ARG A 150 4.73 15.97 -11.46
C ARG A 150 5.40 14.66 -11.07
N SER A 151 5.25 14.24 -9.83
CA SER A 151 5.90 13.03 -9.32
C SER A 151 5.02 11.82 -9.52
N SER A 152 5.64 10.67 -9.73
CA SER A 152 4.95 9.37 -9.74
C SER A 152 5.57 8.44 -8.71
N ALA A 153 4.79 7.44 -8.30
CA ALA A 153 5.20 6.45 -7.33
C ALA A 153 4.99 5.04 -7.86
N HIS A 154 5.97 4.20 -7.59
CA HIS A 154 6.05 2.85 -8.10
C HIS A 154 6.64 1.93 -7.04
N PHE A 155 6.54 0.60 -7.20
CA PHE A 155 7.40 -0.34 -6.47
C PHE A 155 8.43 -0.92 -7.43
N TYR A 156 9.51 -1.54 -6.94
CA TYR A 156 10.43 -2.26 -7.82
C TYR A 156 10.52 -3.72 -7.42
N ARG A 157 10.45 -4.62 -8.41
CA ARG A 157 10.64 -6.05 -8.17
C ARG A 157 11.15 -6.79 -9.41
N THR A 158 12.22 -7.54 -9.22
CA THR A 158 12.74 -8.47 -10.24
C THR A 158 12.16 -9.87 -10.05
N SER A 159 12.20 -10.67 -11.12
CA SER A 159 11.89 -12.11 -11.03
C SER A 159 12.91 -12.88 -10.16
N GLY A 160 14.10 -12.31 -9.95
CA GLY A 160 15.15 -12.88 -9.10
C GLY A 160 15.00 -12.58 -7.60
N GLY A 161 13.95 -11.85 -7.21
CA GLY A 161 13.62 -11.60 -5.79
C GLY A 161 14.16 -10.31 -5.20
N ALA A 162 14.92 -9.49 -5.96
CA ALA A 162 15.20 -8.11 -5.56
C ALA A 162 13.89 -7.33 -5.52
N GLU A 163 13.63 -6.64 -4.41
CA GLU A 163 12.41 -5.87 -4.15
C GLU A 163 12.78 -4.58 -3.42
N LEU A 164 12.02 -3.52 -3.72
CA LEU A 164 12.03 -2.24 -3.04
C LEU A 164 10.58 -1.75 -2.96
N ASP A 165 10.16 -1.34 -1.76
CA ASP A 165 8.75 -1.07 -1.46
C ASP A 165 8.20 0.12 -2.23
N LEU A 166 8.99 1.19 -2.35
CA LEU A 166 8.57 2.42 -3.01
C LEU A 166 9.74 3.09 -3.76
N VAL A 167 9.46 3.51 -4.99
CA VAL A 167 10.29 4.37 -5.83
C VAL A 167 9.46 5.61 -6.13
N ILE A 168 9.97 6.77 -5.73
CA ILE A 168 9.36 8.06 -6.12
C ILE A 168 10.19 8.60 -7.27
N ASP A 169 9.53 8.87 -8.39
CA ASP A 169 10.11 9.50 -9.57
C ASP A 169 9.65 10.95 -9.66
N PHE A 170 10.58 11.89 -9.51
CA PHE A 170 10.32 13.33 -9.56
C PHE A 170 10.42 13.82 -11.02
N GLY A 171 9.45 13.40 -11.84
CA GLY A 171 9.34 13.82 -13.24
C GLY A 171 10.40 13.26 -14.17
N GLY A 172 10.95 12.08 -13.89
CA GLY A 172 11.92 11.37 -14.74
C GLY A 172 13.38 11.82 -14.56
N VAL A 173 13.64 12.85 -13.74
CA VAL A 173 14.98 13.43 -13.56
C VAL A 173 15.70 12.82 -12.37
N ARG A 174 14.97 12.62 -11.26
CA ARG A 174 15.52 12.14 -9.99
C ARG A 174 14.60 11.07 -9.43
N GLN A 175 15.18 9.99 -8.90
CA GLN A 175 14.44 8.95 -8.22
C GLN A 175 14.91 8.84 -6.78
N TRP A 176 13.96 8.68 -5.85
CA TRP A 176 14.26 8.27 -4.49
C TRP A 176 13.82 6.82 -4.28
N ALA A 177 14.68 6.04 -3.63
CA ALA A 177 14.39 4.66 -3.25
C ALA A 177 14.00 4.58 -1.78
N ILE A 178 12.90 3.89 -1.47
CA ILE A 178 12.34 3.84 -0.13
C ILE A 178 12.01 2.38 0.21
N GLU A 179 12.63 1.88 1.27
CA GLU A 179 12.28 0.62 1.93
C GLU A 179 11.47 0.92 3.19
N ILE A 180 10.45 0.13 3.50
CA ILE A 180 9.60 0.36 4.66
C ILE A 180 9.70 -0.82 5.62
N LYS A 181 10.06 -0.52 6.87
CA LYS A 181 10.16 -1.51 7.94
C LYS A 181 9.25 -1.13 9.10
N ARG A 182 8.48 -2.11 9.59
CA ARG A 182 7.70 -1.96 10.83
C ARG A 182 8.61 -1.91 12.06
N ALA A 183 9.69 -2.69 12.04
CA ALA A 183 10.65 -2.71 13.14
C ALA A 183 11.51 -1.45 13.15
N ALA A 184 11.88 -0.97 14.34
CA ALA A 184 12.81 0.15 14.50
C ALA A 184 14.22 -0.16 13.98
N SER A 185 14.62 -1.44 13.91
CA SER A 185 15.91 -1.83 13.35
C SER A 185 15.88 -1.79 11.82
N ALA A 186 16.46 -0.73 11.25
CA ALA A 186 16.49 -0.48 9.82
C ALA A 186 17.61 -1.27 9.10
N ARG A 187 17.65 -2.60 9.27
CA ARG A 187 18.60 -3.44 8.53
C ARG A 187 18.16 -3.58 7.07
N VAL A 188 19.04 -3.18 6.16
CA VAL A 188 18.86 -3.33 4.72
C VAL A 188 19.12 -4.78 4.28
N THR A 189 18.41 -5.21 3.24
CA THR A 189 18.52 -6.57 2.69
C THR A 189 19.40 -6.58 1.44
N ARG A 190 19.85 -7.77 1.01
CA ARG A 190 20.55 -7.90 -0.28
C ARG A 190 19.70 -7.39 -1.46
N GLY A 191 18.40 -7.67 -1.44
CA GLY A 191 17.46 -7.21 -2.47
C GLY A 191 17.39 -5.69 -2.57
N PHE A 192 17.44 -4.99 -1.43
CA PHE A 192 17.50 -3.53 -1.38
C PHE A 192 18.76 -3.00 -2.09
N HIS A 193 19.95 -3.53 -1.76
CA HIS A 193 21.18 -3.12 -2.43
C HIS A 193 21.18 -3.41 -3.94
N GLU A 194 20.67 -4.56 -4.35
CA GLU A 194 20.49 -4.89 -5.77
C GLU A 194 19.57 -3.88 -6.47
N ALA A 195 18.49 -3.46 -5.82
CA ALA A 195 17.58 -2.44 -6.34
C ALA A 195 18.26 -1.08 -6.49
N LEU A 196 19.10 -0.66 -5.53
CA LEU A 196 19.85 0.60 -5.63
C LEU A 196 20.84 0.60 -6.80
N ILE A 197 21.48 -0.53 -7.09
CA ILE A 197 22.38 -0.67 -8.25
C ILE A 197 21.61 -0.54 -9.57
N ASP A 198 20.42 -1.14 -9.62
CA ASP A 198 19.58 -1.16 -10.82
C ASP A 198 18.92 0.19 -11.09
N ILE A 199 18.42 0.86 -10.04
CA ILE A 199 17.65 2.11 -10.12
C ILE A 199 18.58 3.33 -10.13
N LYS A 200 19.72 3.27 -9.42
CA LYS A 200 20.65 4.38 -9.20
C LYS A 200 19.95 5.66 -8.70
N PRO A 201 19.20 5.57 -7.59
CA PRO A 201 18.45 6.71 -7.07
C PRO A 201 19.40 7.81 -6.57
N GLU A 202 18.93 9.06 -6.61
CA GLU A 202 19.63 10.20 -6.03
C GLU A 202 19.79 10.03 -4.52
N ARG A 203 18.74 9.54 -3.85
CA ARG A 203 18.70 9.30 -2.40
C ARG A 203 17.99 7.99 -2.10
N ALA A 204 18.41 7.33 -1.02
CA ALA A 204 17.76 6.13 -0.52
C ALA A 204 17.41 6.27 0.97
N PHE A 205 16.24 5.73 1.33
CA PHE A 205 15.72 5.82 2.69
C PHE A 205 15.21 4.46 3.17
N VAL A 206 15.40 4.18 4.45
CA VAL A 206 14.72 3.10 5.16
C VAL A 206 13.78 3.72 6.19
N VAL A 207 12.49 3.66 5.89
CA VAL A 207 11.44 4.19 6.76
C VAL A 207 11.18 3.24 7.93
N HIS A 208 11.17 3.78 9.14
CA HIS A 208 10.83 3.03 10.36
C HIS A 208 9.75 3.72 11.20
N ALA A 209 9.27 3.02 12.23
CA ALA A 209 8.20 3.48 13.09
C ALA A 209 8.58 4.61 14.06
N SER A 210 9.87 4.83 14.31
CA SER A 210 10.38 5.95 15.13
C SER A 210 10.45 7.25 14.33
N ASP A 211 10.50 8.39 15.02
CA ASP A 211 10.53 9.75 14.41
C ASP A 211 11.96 10.30 14.18
N ASP A 212 13.02 9.54 14.52
CA ASP A 212 14.41 9.95 14.35
C ASP A 212 14.97 9.68 12.94
N ARG A 213 16.15 10.27 12.66
CA ARG A 213 16.91 10.05 11.43
C ARG A 213 18.37 9.80 11.76
N TYR A 214 18.96 8.79 11.12
CA TYR A 214 20.38 8.46 11.25
C TYR A 214 20.92 7.77 9.98
N PRO A 215 22.21 7.94 9.66
CA PRO A 215 22.80 7.27 8.50
C PRO A 215 22.89 5.76 8.70
N LEU A 216 22.59 4.99 7.65
CA LEU A 216 22.73 3.52 7.63
C LEU A 216 23.91 3.05 6.79
N ALA A 217 24.14 3.70 5.65
CA ALA A 217 25.22 3.41 4.71
C ALA A 217 25.47 4.64 3.83
N ASP A 218 26.44 4.57 2.93
CA ASP A 218 26.68 5.62 1.94
C ASP A 218 25.40 5.88 1.12
N ASN A 219 24.90 7.12 1.20
CA ASN A 219 23.68 7.58 0.54
C ASN A 219 22.37 6.85 0.97
N VAL A 220 22.35 6.25 2.16
CA VAL A 220 21.16 5.60 2.74
C VAL A 220 20.92 6.09 4.17
N ASP A 221 19.76 6.69 4.41
CA ASP A 221 19.34 7.14 5.74
C ASP A 221 18.17 6.30 6.29
N ALA A 222 18.23 5.94 7.57
CA ALA A 222 17.05 5.57 8.33
C ALA A 222 16.27 6.85 8.69
N ILE A 223 14.95 6.86 8.51
CA ILE A 223 14.14 8.07 8.72
C ILE A 223 12.70 7.76 9.15
N GLY A 224 12.11 8.61 9.98
CA GLY A 224 10.67 8.55 10.29
C GLY A 224 9.78 9.01 9.14
N ILE A 225 8.53 8.50 9.09
CA ILE A 225 7.55 8.81 8.02
C ILE A 225 7.31 10.32 7.90
N ARG A 226 7.21 11.04 9.01
CA ARG A 226 6.87 12.48 9.02
C ARG A 226 7.95 13.36 8.42
N GLU A 227 9.21 13.13 8.78
CA GLU A 227 10.33 13.89 8.21
C GLU A 227 10.44 13.59 6.72
N LEU A 228 10.37 12.32 6.31
CA LEU A 228 10.42 11.96 4.89
C LEU A 228 9.26 12.56 4.09
N ALA A 229 8.03 12.55 4.62
CA ALA A 229 6.88 13.19 3.99
C ALA A 229 7.11 14.69 3.74
N THR A 230 7.70 15.38 4.71
CA THR A 230 8.05 16.81 4.59
C THR A 230 9.14 17.01 3.54
N MET A 231 10.16 16.15 3.51
CA MET A 231 11.21 16.20 2.50
C MET A 231 10.64 15.99 1.09
N ILE A 232 9.73 15.02 0.91
CA ILE A 232 9.04 14.78 -0.38
C ILE A 232 8.26 16.02 -0.82
N ALA A 233 7.53 16.67 0.10
CA ALA A 233 6.75 17.86 -0.22
C ALA A 233 7.60 19.04 -0.70
N THR A 234 8.85 19.12 -0.25
CA THR A 234 9.81 20.17 -0.61
C THR A 234 10.75 19.80 -1.74
N ALA A 235 10.62 18.59 -2.30
CA ALA A 235 11.44 18.12 -3.41
C ALA A 235 10.89 18.68 -4.74
N GLU A 236 11.20 19.95 -5.02
CA GLU A 236 11.02 20.57 -6.35
C GLU A 236 12.24 20.32 -7.24
#